data_AF-A0A7C4HCT0-F1
#
_entry.id   AF-A0A7C4HCT0-F1
#
_cell.length_a   1.000
_cell.length_b   1.000
_cell.length_c   1.000
_cell.angle_alpha   90.00
_cell.angle_beta   90.00
_cell.angle_gamma   90.00
#
_symmetry.space_group_name_H-M   'P 1'
#
loop_
_entity.id
_entity.type
_entity.pdbx_description
1 polymer ?
#
loop_
_entity_poly.entity_id
_entity_poly.type
_entity_poly.pdbx_seq_one_letter_code
_entity_poly.pdbx_strand_id
1 'polypeptide(L)' 'MYLTRVSLKKADRKTVEEALKWCRLCRSRDETFQFHVRGTFIIIESPTKAQAFKRGQALYRKFALHYNVEKKTRVTLKS' A
#
# COMPACT_ATOMS: atom_id res chain seq x y z
N MET A 1 -6.44 -7.04 10.72
CA MET A 1 -5.52 -6.72 9.62
C MET A 1 -6.23 -5.86 8.59
N TYR A 2 -5.56 -4.82 8.10
CA TYR A 2 -6.08 -3.82 7.18
C TYR A 2 -5.18 -3.78 5.94
N LEU A 3 -5.76 -3.44 4.80
CA LEU A 3 -5.08 -3.28 3.53
C LEU A 3 -5.18 -1.82 3.11
N THR A 4 -4.05 -1.23 2.74
CA THR A 4 -3.99 0.05 2.06
C THR A 4 -3.78 -0.22 0.58
N ARG A 5 -4.76 0.14 -0.25
CA ARG A 5 -4.71 -0.02 -1.70
C ARG A 5 -4.40 1.33 -2.31
N VAL A 6 -3.23 1.47 -2.91
CA VAL A 6 -2.79 2.70 -3.56
C VAL A 6 -2.89 2.53 -5.06
N SER A 7 -3.62 3.44 -5.71
CA SER A 7 -3.86 3.42 -7.15
C SER A 7 -2.68 4.01 -7.91
N LEU A 8 -2.19 3.30 -8.92
CA LEU A 8 -1.16 3.74 -9.85
C LEU A 8 -1.73 4.17 -11.21
N LYS A 9 -3.06 4.08 -11.41
CA LYS A 9 -3.71 4.21 -12.73
C LYS A 9 -3.42 5.54 -13.45
N LYS A 10 -3.21 6.62 -12.70
CA LYS A 10 -2.95 7.97 -13.24
C LYS A 10 -1.51 8.44 -13.02
N ALA A 11 -0.64 7.58 -12.50
CA ALA A 11 0.75 7.93 -12.23
C ALA A 11 1.63 7.70 -13.46
N ASP A 12 2.56 8.60 -13.71
CA ASP A 12 3.61 8.40 -14.72
C ASP A 12 4.61 7.32 -14.27
N ARG A 13 5.39 6.80 -15.22
CA ARG A 13 6.35 5.72 -14.96
C ARG A 13 7.37 6.08 -13.87
N LYS A 14 7.87 7.32 -13.84
CA LYS A 14 8.88 7.75 -12.87
C LYS A 14 8.28 7.78 -11.46
N THR A 15 7.07 8.30 -11.32
CA THR A 15 6.33 8.28 -10.03
C THR A 15 6.09 6.85 -9.54
N VAL A 16 5.72 5.92 -10.44
CA VAL A 16 5.55 4.51 -10.09
C VAL A 16 6.86 3.89 -9.59
N GLU A 17 7.96 4.09 -10.30
CA GLU A 17 9.28 3.55 -9.93
C GLU A 17 9.76 4.09 -8.57
N GLU A 18 9.61 5.39 -8.33
CA GLU A 18 9.99 6.03 -7.07
C GLU A 18 9.09 5.59 -5.91
N ALA A 19 7.78 5.43 -6.12
CA ALA A 19 6.86 4.92 -5.10
C ALA A 19 7.21 3.48 -4.70
N LEU A 20 7.57 2.63 -5.67
CA LEU A 20 8.01 1.25 -5.41
C LEU A 20 9.35 1.22 -4.68
N LYS A 21 10.31 2.07 -5.08
CA LYS A 21 11.60 2.22 -4.41
C LYS A 21 11.42 2.65 -2.95
N TRP A 22 10.52 3.62 -2.71
CA TRP A 22 10.17 4.05 -1.37
C TRP A 22 9.55 2.92 -0.55
N CYS A 23 8.62 2.13 -1.12
CA CYS A 23 8.05 0.98 -0.42
C CYS A 23 9.11 -0.08 -0.06
N ARG A 24 10.08 -0.34 -0.94
CA ARG A 24 11.20 -1.25 -0.67
C ARG A 24 12.09 -0.75 0.47
N LEU A 25 12.37 0.56 0.50
CA LEU A 25 13.11 1.20 1.59
C LEU A 25 12.35 1.13 2.91
N CYS A 26 11.03 1.30 2.92
CA CYS A 26 10.23 1.12 4.12
C CYS A 26 10.33 -0.32 4.64
N ARG A 27 10.21 -1.31 3.76
CA ARG A 27 10.35 -2.73 4.13
C ARG A 27 11.74 -3.07 4.68
N SER A 28 12.80 -2.46 4.18
CA SER A 28 14.15 -2.71 4.69
C SER A 28 14.41 -2.09 6.07
N ARG A 29 13.58 -1.12 6.50
CA ARG A 29 13.71 -0.44 7.80
C ARG A 29 12.67 -0.90 8.83
N ASP A 30 11.55 -1.42 8.37
CA ASP A 30 10.43 -1.91 9.17
C ASP A 30 9.96 -3.26 8.61
N GLU A 31 10.31 -4.35 9.29
CA GLU A 31 9.94 -5.71 8.89
C GLU A 31 8.41 -5.93 8.88
N THR A 32 7.66 -5.11 9.61
CA THR A 32 6.20 -5.13 9.63
C THR A 32 5.59 -4.41 8.42
N PHE A 33 6.41 -3.75 7.60
CA PHE A 33 5.99 -3.11 6.35
C PHE A 33 5.98 -4.14 5.22
N GLN A 34 4.86 -4.86 5.12
CA GLN A 34 4.63 -5.81 4.03
C GLN A 34 3.84 -5.15 2.92
N PHE A 35 4.37 -5.18 1.70
CA PHE A 35 3.68 -4.68 0.52
C PHE A 35 3.87 -5.61 -0.68
N HIS A 36 2.92 -5.59 -1.59
CA HIS A 36 3.00 -6.28 -2.87
C HIS A 36 2.27 -5.49 -3.95
N VAL A 37 2.60 -5.75 -5.21
CA VAL A 37 1.98 -5.08 -6.37
C VAL A 37 0.99 -6.05 -7.00
N ARG A 38 -0.24 -5.60 -7.26
CA ARG A 38 -1.25 -6.35 -8.03
C ARG A 38 -1.84 -5.46 -9.11
N GLY A 39 -1.50 -5.75 -10.37
CA GLY A 39 -1.91 -4.92 -11.50
C GLY A 39 -1.48 -3.46 -11.29
N THR A 40 -2.43 -2.53 -11.35
CA THR A 40 -2.20 -1.10 -11.16
C THR A 40 -2.30 -0.63 -9.70
N PHE A 41 -2.05 -1.52 -8.74
CA PHE A 41 -2.16 -1.19 -7.31
C PHE A 41 -0.93 -1.64 -6.52
N ILE A 42 -0.50 -0.76 -5.61
CA ILE A 42 0.35 -1.14 -4.48
C ILE A 42 -0.57 -1.49 -3.32
N ILE A 43 -0.39 -2.68 -2.77
CA ILE A 43 -1.16 -3.19 -1.64
C ILE A 43 -0.21 -3.25 -0.44
N ILE A 44 -0.50 -2.50 0.61
CA ILE A 44 0.28 -2.50 1.85
C ILE A 44 -0.57 -3.13 2.95
N GLU A 45 -0.02 -4.16 3.59
CA GLU A 45 -0.67 -4.84 4.69
C GLU A 45 -0.28 -4.19 6.02
N SER A 46 -1.27 -3.95 6.89
CA SER A 46 -1.04 -3.32 8.19
C SER A 46 -1.84 -4.03 9.29
N PRO A 47 -1.30 -4.19 10.51
CA PRO A 47 -2.04 -4.87 11.57
C PRO A 47 -3.21 -4.00 12.08
N THR A 48 -3.03 -2.68 12.15
CA THR A 48 -4.05 -1.73 12.64
C THR A 48 -4.56 -0.77 11.55
N LYS A 49 -5.78 -0.25 11.72
CA LYS A 49 -6.39 0.77 10.85
C LYS A 49 -5.54 2.04 10.81
N ALA A 50 -5.06 2.48 11.97
CA ALA A 50 -4.25 3.69 12.09
C ALA A 50 -2.95 3.59 11.30
N GLN A 51 -2.25 2.45 11.36
CA GLN A 51 -1.05 2.23 10.53
C GLN A 51 -1.38 2.19 9.04
N ALA A 52 -2.47 1.53 8.65
CA ALA A 52 -2.90 1.49 7.25
C ALA A 52 -3.12 2.91 6.69
N PHE A 53 -3.82 3.76 7.44
CA PHE A 53 -4.01 5.17 7.08
C PHE A 53 -2.69 5.94 7.01
N LYS A 54 -1.82 5.81 8.02
CA LYS A 54 -0.50 6.48 8.02
C LYS A 54 0.33 6.11 6.78
N ARG A 55 0.37 4.82 6.44
CA ARG A 55 1.13 4.30 5.28
C ARG A 55 0.55 4.81 3.95
N GLY A 56 -0.77 4.83 3.81
CA GLY A 56 -1.44 5.39 2.63
C GLY A 56 -1.26 6.90 2.51
N GLN A 57 -1.42 7.63 3.61
CA GLN A 57 -1.22 9.07 3.67
C GLN A 57 0.21 9.48 3.30
N ALA A 58 1.21 8.66 3.66
CA ALA A 58 2.59 8.90 3.26
C ALA A 58 2.76 8.82 1.73
N LEU A 59 2.17 7.82 1.06
CA LEU A 59 2.22 7.72 -0.39
C LEU A 59 1.44 8.83 -1.10
N TYR A 60 0.27 9.21 -0.57
CA TYR A 60 -0.47 10.35 -1.09
C TYR A 60 0.33 11.65 -1.01
N ARG A 61 0.93 11.94 0.15
CA ARG A 61 1.69 13.18 0.35
C ARG A 61 2.98 13.24 -0.47
N LYS A 62 3.67 12.10 -0.65
CA LYS A 62 4.95 12.06 -1.37
C LYS A 62 4.80 11.99 -2.89
N PHE A 63 3.76 11.32 -3.38
CA PHE A 63 3.65 10.93 -4.78
C PHE A 63 2.29 11.28 -5.41
N ALA A 64 1.42 11.98 -4.69
CA ALA A 64 0.03 12.28 -5.11
C ALA A 64 -0.79 11.03 -5.46
N LEU A 65 -0.43 9.87 -4.89
CA LEU A 65 -1.12 8.60 -5.16
C LEU A 65 -2.32 8.42 -4.25
N HIS A 66 -3.51 8.38 -4.83
CA HIS A 66 -4.75 8.13 -4.09
C HIS A 66 -4.76 6.71 -3.52
N TYR A 67 -5.32 6.58 -2.32
CA TYR A 67 -5.39 5.31 -1.63
C TYR A 67 -6.75 5.09 -0.96
N ASN A 68 -7.10 3.82 -0.76
CA ASN A 68 -8.22 3.37 0.04
C ASN A 68 -7.72 2.45 1.18
N VAL A 69 -8.38 2.49 2.33
CA VAL A 69 -8.08 1.59 3.46
C VAL A 69 -9.26 0.66 3.69
N GLU A 70 -8.99 -0.63 3.58
CA GLU A 70 -9.99 -1.70 3.67
C GLU A 70 -9.66 -2.63 4.85
N LYS A 71 -10.68 -3.13 5.55
CA LYS A 71 -10.47 -4.22 6.51
C LYS A 71 -10.24 -5.50 5.72
N LYS A 72 -9.18 -6.25 6.00
CA LYS A 72 -8.94 -7.56 5.37
C LYS A 72 -9.99 -8.53 5.91
N THR A 73 -11.13 -8.64 5.23
CA THR A 73 -12.14 -9.65 5.53
C THR A 73 -11.54 -10.99 5.16
N ARG A 74 -11.42 -11.91 6.12
CA ARG A 74 -11.17 -13.32 5.80
C ARG A 74 -12.40 -13.77 5.01
N VAL A 75 -12.30 -13.83 3.69
CA VAL A 75 -13.25 -14.61 2.91
C VAL A 75 -12.92 -16.06 3.27
N THR A 76 -13.70 -16.62 4.19
CA THR A 76 -13.76 -18.06 4.38
C THR A 76 -14.31 -18.60 3.07
N LEU A 77 -13.44 -19.03 2.15
CA LEU A 77 -13.85 -19.89 1.05
C LEU A 77 -14.38 -21.14 1.72
N LYS A 78 -15.72 -21.28 1.78
CA LYS A 78 -16.35 -22.55 2.10
C LYS A 78 -15.98 -23.48 0.94
N SER A 79 -15.08 -24.42 1.22
CA SER A 79 -14.89 -25.63 0.40
C SER A 79 -16.15 -26.48 0.41
#